data_AF-A0A2C6CNC1-F1
#
_entry.id   AF-A0A2C6CNC1-F1
#
_cell.length_a   1.000
_cell.length_b   1.000
_cell.length_c   1.000
_cell.angle_alpha   90.00
_cell.angle_beta   90.00
_cell.angle_gamma   90.00
#
_symmetry.space_group_name_H-M   'P 1'
#
loop_
_entity.id
_entity.type
_entity.pdbx_description
1 polymer ?
#
loop_
_entity_poly.entity_id
_entity_poly.type
_entity_poly.pdbx_seq_one_letter_code
_entity_poly.pdbx_strand_id
1 'polypeptide(L)'
;MNCDKEILDFDGPQKVISNISWWEKNRIVFNVVILLEVIIILLLAMPVVLMDLSYIIVSVFVMTILANVLYGLGFSLESIIGHYFGKGFESKYLKQVIFALGLILSIIVVFFMTHEILRDVFPLD
;
A
#
# COMPACT_ATOMS: atom_id res chain seq x y z
N MET A 1 -6.84 -43.72 -21.90
CA MET A 1 -5.78 -43.28 -20.96
C MET A 1 -5.37 -41.89 -21.41
N ASN A 2 -5.88 -40.85 -20.75
CA ASN A 2 -5.92 -39.47 -21.24
C ASN A 2 -5.07 -38.59 -20.28
N CYS A 3 -3.82 -39.00 -20.04
CA CYS A 3 -2.97 -38.48 -18.97
C CYS A 3 -2.22 -37.18 -19.35
N ASP A 4 -2.28 -36.78 -20.63
CA ASP A 4 -1.39 -35.74 -21.17
C ASP A 4 -2.06 -34.38 -21.37
N LYS A 5 -3.33 -34.21 -20.98
CA LYS A 5 -4.05 -32.93 -21.14
C LYS A 5 -4.06 -32.05 -19.88
N GLU A 6 -3.64 -32.54 -18.73
CA GLU A 6 -3.59 -31.73 -17.49
C GLU A 6 -2.30 -30.90 -17.34
N ILE A 7 -1.28 -31.12 -18.17
CA ILE A 7 0.04 -30.49 -18.01
C ILE A 7 0.20 -29.18 -18.80
N LEU A 8 -0.72 -28.85 -19.71
CA LEU A 8 -0.61 -27.68 -20.59
C LEU A 8 -1.75 -26.65 -20.44
N ASP A 9 -2.43 -26.62 -19.29
CA ASP A 9 -3.22 -25.44 -18.91
C ASP A 9 -2.29 -24.38 -18.30
N PHE A 10 -1.38 -23.88 -19.14
CA PHE A 10 -0.47 -22.78 -18.84
C PHE A 10 -1.24 -21.45 -18.93
N ASP A 11 -2.28 -21.33 -18.13
CA ASP A 11 -2.98 -20.08 -17.83
C ASP A 11 -2.06 -19.10 -17.03
N GLY A 12 -0.85 -19.56 -16.67
CA GLY A 12 0.14 -18.89 -15.83
C GLY A 12 0.50 -17.46 -16.23
N PRO A 13 0.99 -17.17 -17.46
CA PRO A 13 1.44 -15.83 -17.82
C PRO A 13 0.29 -14.85 -17.95
N GLN A 14 -0.85 -15.26 -18.53
CA GLN A 14 -2.01 -14.37 -18.69
C GLN A 14 -2.62 -13.99 -17.34
N LYS A 15 -2.72 -14.96 -16.42
CA LYS A 15 -3.22 -14.72 -15.06
C LYS A 15 -2.30 -13.78 -14.28
N VAL A 16 -0.98 -14.01 -14.34
CA VAL A 16 0.02 -13.13 -13.71
C VAL A 16 -0.06 -11.71 -14.27
N ILE A 17 -0.15 -11.54 -15.60
CA ILE A 17 -0.30 -10.23 -16.24
C ILE A 17 -1.59 -9.54 -15.77
N SER A 18 -2.69 -10.28 -15.67
CA SER A 18 -3.97 -9.74 -15.19
C SER A 18 -3.91 -9.29 -13.72
N ASN A 19 -3.19 -10.05 -12.88
CA ASN A 19 -2.98 -9.69 -11.47
C ASN A 19 -2.11 -8.44 -11.35
N ILE A 20 -0.98 -8.40 -12.06
CA ILE A 20 -0.10 -7.23 -12.09
C ILE A 20 -0.85 -6.00 -12.60
N SER A 21 -1.65 -6.12 -13.66
CA SER A 21 -2.45 -5.03 -14.20
C SER A 21 -3.44 -4.47 -13.18
N TRP A 22 -4.05 -5.33 -12.36
CA TRP A 22 -4.93 -4.90 -11.28
C TRP A 22 -4.16 -4.10 -10.22
N TRP A 23 -3.01 -4.59 -9.76
CA TRP A 23 -2.18 -3.86 -8.79
C TRP A 23 -1.58 -2.58 -9.37
N GLU A 24 -1.24 -2.51 -10.65
CA GLU A 24 -0.77 -1.25 -11.25
C GLU A 24 -1.90 -0.21 -11.33
N LYS A 25 -3.12 -0.63 -11.69
CA LYS A 25 -4.27 0.28 -11.71
C LYS A 25 -4.60 0.84 -10.32
N ASN A 26 -4.55 0.00 -9.29
CA ASN A 26 -4.82 0.42 -7.92
C ASN A 26 -3.63 1.16 -7.28
N ARG A 27 -2.41 1.07 -7.83
CA ARG A 27 -1.26 1.86 -7.37
C ARG A 27 -1.51 3.35 -7.54
N ILE A 28 -2.17 3.75 -8.64
CA ILE A 28 -2.53 5.15 -8.87
C ILE A 28 -3.49 5.63 -7.78
N VAL A 29 -4.52 4.84 -7.45
CA VAL A 29 -5.48 5.18 -6.39
C VAL A 29 -4.77 5.29 -5.04
N PHE A 30 -3.90 4.33 -4.72
CA PHE A 30 -3.11 4.35 -3.50
C PHE A 30 -2.20 5.58 -3.42
N ASN A 31 -1.47 5.90 -4.49
CA ASN A 31 -0.61 7.09 -4.55
C ASN A 31 -1.40 8.40 -4.41
N VAL A 32 -2.61 8.47 -4.95
CA VAL A 32 -3.50 9.63 -4.75
C VAL A 32 -3.89 9.76 -3.28
N VAL A 33 -4.18 8.66 -2.59
CA VAL A 33 -4.46 8.68 -1.14
C VAL A 33 -3.24 9.16 -0.36
N ILE A 34 -2.05 8.62 -0.64
CA ILE A 34 -0.80 9.06 0.00
C ILE A 34 -0.54 10.56 -0.27
N LEU A 35 -0.78 11.04 -1.49
CA LEU A 35 -0.61 12.46 -1.80
C LEU A 35 -1.58 13.34 -0.99
N LEU A 36 -2.84 12.92 -0.85
CA LEU A 36 -3.82 13.63 -0.03
C LEU A 36 -3.42 13.63 1.45
N GLU A 37 -2.95 12.50 1.97
CA GLU A 37 -2.41 12.38 3.32
C GLU A 37 -1.25 13.35 3.55
N VAL A 38 -0.28 13.42 2.63
CA VAL A 38 0.84 14.36 2.70
C VAL A 38 0.37 15.82 2.70
N ILE A 39 -0.60 16.17 1.84
CA ILE A 39 -1.17 17.52 1.81
C ILE A 39 -1.82 17.86 3.16
N ILE A 40 -2.58 16.93 3.75
CA ILE A 40 -3.19 17.12 5.07
C ILE A 40 -2.13 17.36 6.14
N ILE A 41 -1.06 16.56 6.16
CA ILE A 41 0.06 16.74 7.09
C ILE A 41 0.66 18.14 6.93
N LEU A 42 0.96 18.55 5.69
CA LEU A 42 1.56 19.86 5.41
C LEU A 42 0.66 21.02 5.86
N LEU A 43 -0.66 20.90 5.66
CA LEU A 43 -1.62 21.92 6.08
C LEU A 43 -1.73 22.02 7.61
N LEU A 44 -1.76 20.88 8.31
CA LEU A 44 -1.84 20.84 9.77
C LEU A 44 -0.52 21.22 10.46
N ALA A 45 0.61 20.87 9.85
CA ALA A 45 1.95 21.14 10.35
C ALA A 45 2.56 22.43 9.77
N MET A 46 1.78 23.31 9.15
CA MET A 46 2.25 24.58 8.56
C MET A 46 3.21 25.39 9.47
N PRO A 47 2.95 25.55 10.78
CA PRO A 47 3.88 26.25 11.68
C PRO A 47 5.26 25.57 11.79
N VAL A 48 5.28 24.24 11.68
CA VAL A 48 6.48 23.39 11.73
C VAL A 48 7.27 23.46 10.44
N VAL A 49 6.56 23.50 9.30
CA VAL A 49 7.16 23.63 7.96
C VAL A 49 8.02 24.89 7.88
N LEU A 50 7.60 25.96 8.56
CA LEU A 50 8.35 27.21 8.63
C LEU A 50 9.57 27.15 9.55
N MET A 51 9.61 26.21 10.52
CA MET A 51 10.69 26.05 11.49
C MET A 51 11.75 25.03 11.05
N ASP A 52 11.33 23.88 10.53
CA ASP A 52 12.24 22.82 10.07
C ASP A 52 11.68 22.08 8.85
N LEU A 53 11.87 22.69 7.69
CA LEU A 53 11.51 22.11 6.40
C LEU A 53 12.23 20.77 6.14
N SER A 54 13.46 20.60 6.64
CA SER A 54 14.28 19.41 6.39
C SER A 54 13.68 18.17 7.06
N TYR A 55 13.23 18.31 8.31
CA TYR A 55 12.57 17.27 9.06
C TYR A 55 11.29 16.78 8.37
N ILE A 56 10.48 17.70 7.85
CA ILE A 56 9.24 17.35 7.16
C ILE A 56 9.50 16.64 5.84
N ILE A 57 10.48 17.10 5.05
CA ILE A 57 10.85 16.45 3.78
C ILE A 57 11.30 15.00 4.04
N VAL A 58 12.17 14.79 5.04
CA VAL A 58 12.64 13.44 5.40
C VAL A 58 11.48 12.57 5.86
N SER A 59 10.59 13.10 6.70
CA SER A 59 9.42 12.38 7.20
C SER A 59 8.48 11.96 6.06
N VAL A 60 8.13 12.88 5.17
CA VAL A 60 7.29 12.61 3.99
C VAL A 60 7.95 11.60 3.06
N PHE A 61 9.26 11.68 2.85
CA PHE A 61 10.00 10.75 2.01
C PHE A 61 9.98 9.33 2.58
N VAL A 62 10.29 9.17 3.87
CA VAL A 62 10.25 7.87 4.58
C VAL A 62 8.83 7.28 4.53
N MET A 63 7.82 8.11 4.75
CA MET A 63 6.41 7.71 4.67
C MET A 63 6.02 7.21 3.27
N THR A 64 6.45 7.94 2.23
CA THR A 64 6.18 7.57 0.84
C THR A 64 6.82 6.23 0.49
N ILE A 65 8.06 5.99 0.94
CA ILE A 65 8.74 4.69 0.75
C ILE A 65 7.97 3.59 1.48
N LEU A 66 7.65 3.80 2.77
CA LEU A 66 6.98 2.79 3.58
C LEU A 66 5.62 2.41 3.00
N ALA A 67 4.84 3.39 2.57
CA ALA A 67 3.55 3.18 1.92
C ALA A 67 3.71 2.32 0.64
N ASN A 68 4.71 2.60 -0.20
CA ASN A 68 5.00 1.80 -1.39
C ASN A 68 5.44 0.37 -1.06
N VAL A 69 6.23 0.18 0.01
CA VAL A 69 6.62 -1.16 0.47
C VAL A 69 5.41 -1.94 0.95
N LEU A 70 4.56 -1.34 1.79
CA LEU A 70 3.32 -1.96 2.28
C LEU A 70 2.38 -2.32 1.12
N TYR A 71 2.29 -1.46 0.11
CA TYR A 71 1.54 -1.74 -1.11
C TYR A 71 2.10 -2.97 -1.86
N GLY A 72 3.42 -3.00 -2.06
CA GLY A 72 4.11 -4.12 -2.71
C GLY A 72 3.94 -5.45 -1.96
N LEU A 73 3.95 -5.40 -0.63
CA LEU A 73 3.69 -6.58 0.21
C LEU A 73 2.30 -7.17 -0.02
N GLY A 74 1.30 -6.35 -0.34
CA GLY A 74 -0.05 -6.84 -0.68
C GLY A 74 -0.05 -7.77 -1.90
N PHE A 75 0.68 -7.40 -2.95
CA PHE A 75 0.87 -8.24 -4.14
C PHE A 75 1.65 -9.53 -3.82
N SER A 76 2.71 -9.43 -3.02
CA SER A 76 3.49 -10.61 -2.59
C SER A 76 2.65 -11.55 -1.73
N LEU A 77 1.86 -11.02 -0.80
CA LEU A 77 0.95 -11.78 0.05
C LEU A 77 -0.10 -12.52 -0.77
N GLU A 78 -0.70 -11.87 -1.76
CA GLU A 78 -1.63 -12.54 -2.67
C GLU A 78 -0.95 -13.71 -3.39
N SER A 79 0.27 -13.51 -3.89
CA SER A 79 1.02 -14.55 -4.60
C SER A 79 1.36 -15.74 -3.68
N ILE A 80 1.73 -15.47 -2.44
CA ILE A 80 1.99 -16.49 -1.42
C ILE A 80 0.71 -17.24 -1.08
N ILE A 81 -0.40 -16.53 -0.81
CA ILE A 81 -1.69 -17.15 -0.48
C ILE A 81 -2.18 -18.02 -1.65
N GLY A 82 -2.09 -17.54 -2.88
CA GLY A 82 -2.44 -18.31 -4.08
C GLY A 82 -1.59 -19.57 -4.24
N HIS A 83 -0.30 -19.52 -3.89
CA HIS A 83 0.58 -20.68 -3.92
C HIS A 83 0.22 -21.75 -2.88
N TYR A 84 -0.09 -21.36 -1.64
CA TYR A 84 -0.36 -22.31 -0.55
C TYR A 84 -1.81 -22.81 -0.50
N PHE A 85 -2.80 -21.98 -0.86
CA PHE A 85 -4.23 -22.30 -0.75
C PHE A 85 -4.89 -22.68 -2.08
N GLY A 86 -4.14 -22.66 -3.19
CA GLY A 86 -4.58 -23.09 -4.50
C GLY A 86 -5.45 -22.08 -5.26
N LYS A 87 -5.71 -22.36 -6.55
CA LYS A 87 -6.35 -21.45 -7.53
C LYS A 87 -7.74 -20.92 -7.12
N GLY A 88 -8.42 -21.55 -6.16
CA GLY A 88 -9.74 -21.13 -5.68
C GLY A 88 -9.73 -19.94 -4.71
N PHE A 89 -8.59 -19.64 -4.09
CA PHE A 89 -8.44 -18.53 -3.15
C PHE A 89 -8.03 -17.20 -3.81
N GLU A 90 -7.68 -17.22 -5.11
CA GLU A 90 -7.43 -16.03 -5.95
C GLU A 90 -8.74 -15.32 -6.34
N SER A 91 -9.55 -15.07 -5.33
CA SER A 91 -10.82 -14.39 -5.44
C SER A 91 -10.57 -12.88 -5.62
N LYS A 92 -11.33 -12.24 -6.52
CA LYS A 92 -11.40 -10.78 -6.63
C LYS A 92 -11.62 -10.09 -5.28
N TYR A 93 -12.32 -10.76 -4.35
CA TYR A 93 -12.56 -10.27 -3.00
C TYR A 93 -11.27 -10.25 -2.16
N LEU A 94 -10.40 -11.25 -2.28
CA LEU A 94 -9.14 -11.28 -1.53
C LEU A 94 -8.26 -10.08 -1.89
N LYS A 95 -8.12 -9.78 -3.19
CA LYS A 95 -7.39 -8.60 -3.68
C LYS A 95 -7.91 -7.31 -3.07
N GLN A 96 -9.24 -7.14 -3.06
CA GLN A 96 -9.89 -5.97 -2.48
C GLN A 96 -9.68 -5.89 -0.96
N VAL A 97 -9.73 -7.01 -0.25
CA VAL A 97 -9.49 -7.06 1.20
C VAL A 97 -8.04 -6.73 1.53
N ILE A 98 -7.06 -7.32 0.83
CA ILE A 98 -5.63 -7.02 1.04
C ILE A 98 -5.35 -5.54 0.74
N PHE A 99 -5.89 -5.00 -0.35
CA PHE A 99 -5.76 -3.59 -0.68
C PHE A 99 -6.39 -2.69 0.39
N ALA A 100 -7.61 -3.00 0.84
CA ALA A 100 -8.30 -2.25 1.88
C ALA A 100 -7.52 -2.28 3.21
N LEU A 101 -6.97 -3.43 3.59
CA LEU A 101 -6.12 -3.57 4.77
C LEU A 101 -4.84 -2.74 4.64
N GLY A 102 -4.18 -2.77 3.49
CA GLY A 102 -3.00 -1.94 3.22
C GLY A 102 -3.29 -0.45 3.31
N LEU A 103 -4.45 -0.02 2.80
CA LEU A 103 -4.91 1.37 2.85
C LEU A 103 -5.32 1.80 4.27
N ILE A 104 -6.01 0.94 5.03
CA ILE A 104 -6.31 1.22 6.44
C ILE A 104 -5.01 1.33 7.24
N LEU A 105 -4.06 0.43 7.00
CA LEU A 105 -2.77 0.46 7.67
C LEU A 105 -1.98 1.73 7.32
N SER A 106 -2.00 2.19 6.06
CA SER A 106 -1.33 3.45 5.68
C SER A 106 -1.95 4.63 6.42
N ILE A 107 -3.28 4.72 6.47
CA ILE A 107 -4.00 5.78 7.21
C ILE A 107 -3.61 5.76 8.69
N ILE A 108 -3.57 4.58 9.32
CA ILE A 108 -3.19 4.44 10.73
C ILE A 108 -1.75 4.93 10.97
N VAL A 109 -0.81 4.52 10.12
CA VAL A 109 0.59 4.95 10.22
C VAL A 109 0.72 6.46 10.08
N VAL A 110 0.01 7.05 9.11
CA VAL A 110 -0.05 8.50 8.90
C VAL A 110 -0.62 9.23 10.10
N PHE A 111 -1.71 8.72 10.66
CA PHE A 111 -2.34 9.30 11.84
C PHE A 111 -1.35 9.35 13.02
N PHE A 112 -0.69 8.24 13.33
CA PHE A 112 0.29 8.21 14.42
C PHE A 112 1.47 9.15 14.16
N MET A 113 2.03 9.15 12.95
CA MET A 113 3.13 10.06 12.60
C MET A 113 2.73 11.53 12.71
N THR A 114 1.55 11.89 12.20
CA THR A 114 1.04 13.26 12.28
C THR A 114 0.83 13.67 13.74
N HIS A 115 0.29 12.77 14.56
CA HIS A 115 0.11 13.00 15.99
C HIS A 115 1.45 13.24 16.70
N GLU A 116 2.48 12.43 16.42
CA GLU A 116 3.82 12.63 16.99
C GLU A 116 4.42 13.98 16.56
N ILE A 117 4.33 14.34 15.28
CA ILE A 117 4.80 15.64 14.78
C ILE A 117 4.08 16.79 15.50
N LEU A 118 2.76 16.69 15.65
CA LEU A 118 1.97 17.72 16.34
C LEU A 118 2.31 17.81 17.82
N ARG A 119 2.56 16.67 18.50
CA ARG A 119 2.97 16.63 19.90
C ARG A 119 4.32 17.29 20.12
N ASP A 120 5.28 17.02 19.24
CA ASP A 120 6.62 17.58 19.34
C ASP A 120 6.64 19.11 19.09
N VAL A 121 5.63 19.61 18.37
CA VAL A 121 5.50 21.03 17.99
C VAL A 121 4.66 21.84 18.96
N PHE A 122 3.58 21.26 19.45
CA PHE A 122 2.69 21.85 20.44
C PHE A 122 2.79 21.02 21.72
N PRO A 123 3.89 21.11 22.47
CA PRO A 123 3.95 20.50 23.79
C PRO A 123 2.84 21.14 24.63
N LEU A 124 1.80 20.36 24.94
CA LEU A 124 0.78 20.78 25.89
C LEU A 124 1.44 20.68 27.27
N ASP A 125 1.82 21.84 27.83
CA ASP A 125 2.21 21.98 29.24
C ASP A 125 1.08 21.59 30.20
#